data_AF-A0A0V0H6V4-F1
#
_entry.id   AF-A0A0V0H6V4-F1
#
_cell.length_a   1.000
_cell.length_b   1.000
_cell.length_c   1.000
_cell.angle_alpha   90.00
_cell.angle_beta   90.00
_cell.angle_gamma   90.00
#
_symmetry.space_group_name_H-M   'P 1'
#
loop_
_entity.id
_entity.type
_entity.pdbx_description
1 polymer ?
#
loop_
_entity_poly.entity_id
_entity_poly.type
_entity_poly.pdbx_seq_one_letter_code
_entity_poly.pdbx_strand_id
1 'polypeptide(L)'
;MPFILRDEDYELKYRSELKGAVLRAKAYPQALLKGYDVCLAAHVHPPVGTLSAIVKSAGGNVICGLNQVKDESKTIFVACEEDMDEALSAVKKGIWTFSSDWFMNCIMKQELDLGAPQFAECL
;
A
#
# COMPACT_ATOMS: atom_id res chain seq x y z
N MET A 1 16.38 22.06 5.78
CA MET A 1 17.07 20.93 5.12
C MET A 1 17.51 21.38 3.75
N PRO A 2 18.79 21.77 3.56
CA PRO A 2 19.33 21.94 2.21
C PRO A 2 19.34 20.59 1.50
N PHE A 3 19.22 20.58 0.17
CA PHE A 3 19.32 19.40 -0.72
C PHE A 3 18.15 18.39 -0.71
N ILE A 4 16.94 18.77 -0.28
CA ILE A 4 15.75 17.96 -0.62
C ILE A 4 15.50 18.12 -2.13
N LEU A 5 15.43 16.98 -2.83
CA LEU A 5 15.10 16.94 -4.25
C LEU A 5 13.76 17.65 -4.50
N ARG A 6 13.75 18.54 -5.50
CA ARG A 6 12.52 19.08 -6.07
C ARG A 6 12.30 18.40 -7.40
N ASP A 7 11.10 17.89 -7.60
CA ASP A 7 10.73 17.09 -8.75
C ASP A 7 9.28 17.42 -9.11
N GLU A 8 9.09 18.19 -10.18
CA GLU A 8 7.77 18.65 -10.61
C GLU A 8 6.92 17.49 -11.14
N ASP A 9 7.52 16.49 -11.76
CA ASP A 9 6.81 15.31 -12.27
C ASP A 9 6.24 14.48 -11.12
N TYR A 10 7.01 14.35 -10.03
CA TYR A 10 6.53 13.75 -8.78
C TYR A 10 5.32 14.51 -8.24
N GLU A 11 5.41 15.84 -8.14
CA GLU A 11 4.34 16.67 -7.58
C GLU A 11 3.07 16.61 -8.43
N LEU A 12 3.20 16.59 -9.75
CA LEU A 12 2.09 16.44 -10.67
C LEU A 12 1.45 15.05 -10.58
N LYS A 13 2.26 13.99 -10.53
CA LYS A 13 1.78 12.60 -10.47
C LYS A 13 1.08 12.29 -9.14
N TYR A 14 1.72 12.64 -8.02
CA TYR A 14 1.25 12.27 -6.68
C TYR A 14 0.39 13.37 -6.04
N ARG A 15 0.28 14.56 -6.65
CA ARG A 15 -0.45 15.71 -6.10
C ARG A 15 0.00 16.04 -4.67
N SER A 16 1.30 15.91 -4.41
CA SER A 16 1.90 16.10 -3.09
C SER A 16 3.35 16.53 -3.24
N GLU A 17 3.84 17.41 -2.36
CA GLU A 17 5.24 17.80 -2.33
C GLU A 17 6.12 16.66 -1.78
N LEU A 18 7.22 16.33 -2.48
CA LEU A 18 8.19 15.32 -2.03
C LEU A 18 8.76 15.66 -0.64
N LYS A 19 9.02 16.96 -0.42
CA LYS A 19 9.46 17.48 0.88
C LYS A 19 8.47 17.12 2.00
N GLY A 20 7.17 17.22 1.74
CA GLY A 20 6.13 16.86 2.71
C GLY A 20 6.18 15.39 3.09
N ALA A 21 6.26 14.50 2.09
CA ALA A 21 6.36 13.05 2.31
C ALA A 21 7.61 12.69 3.15
N VAL A 22 8.77 13.27 2.83
CA VAL A 22 10.01 13.05 3.59
C VAL A 22 9.88 13.54 5.04
N LEU A 23 9.26 14.70 5.27
CA LEU A 23 9.06 15.22 6.63
C LEU A 23 8.11 14.33 7.45
N ARG A 24 7.03 13.81 6.85
CA ARG A 24 6.13 12.83 7.50
C ARG A 24 6.88 11.56 7.90
N ALA A 25 7.64 10.97 6.98
CA ALA A 25 8.44 9.77 7.24
C ALA A 25 9.48 9.99 8.35
N LYS A 26 10.07 11.19 8.43
CA LYS A 26 11.03 11.54 9.49
C LYS A 26 10.37 11.76 10.84
N ALA A 27 9.17 12.34 10.87
CA ALA A 27 8.42 12.54 12.10
C ALA A 27 7.94 11.21 12.70
N TYR A 28 7.56 10.25 11.85
CA TYR A 28 7.07 8.93 12.25
C TYR A 28 7.80 7.82 11.48
N PRO A 29 9.05 7.50 11.86
CA PRO A 29 9.84 6.47 11.17
C PRO A 29 9.14 5.10 11.23
N GLN A 30 9.05 4.43 10.07
CA GLN A 30 8.47 3.09 9.94
C GLN A 30 7.05 2.97 10.53
N ALA A 31 6.24 4.03 10.43
CA ALA A 31 4.92 4.07 11.04
C ALA A 31 3.76 3.95 10.05
N LEU A 32 4.01 4.12 8.75
CA LEU A 32 2.97 4.22 7.73
C LEU A 32 2.02 3.01 7.71
N LEU A 33 2.57 1.80 7.82
CA LEU A 33 1.82 0.55 7.84
C LEU A 33 1.84 -0.13 9.21
N LYS A 34 2.21 0.60 10.26
CA LYS A 34 2.38 0.03 11.60
C LYS A 34 1.04 -0.50 12.12
N GLY A 35 1.04 -1.78 12.49
CA GLY A 35 -0.15 -2.46 13.00
C GLY A 35 -1.05 -3.07 11.92
N TYR A 36 -0.65 -2.99 10.65
CA TYR A 36 -1.32 -3.66 9.53
C TYR A 36 -0.56 -4.91 9.08
N ASP A 37 -1.32 -5.95 8.76
CA ASP A 37 -0.88 -7.08 7.95
C ASP A 37 -1.17 -6.78 6.48
N VAL A 38 -0.19 -6.99 5.60
CA VAL A 38 -0.33 -6.79 4.15
C VAL A 38 -0.20 -8.14 3.46
N CYS A 39 -1.26 -8.54 2.77
CA CYS A 39 -1.30 -9.73 1.95
C CYS A 39 -1.12 -9.31 0.49
N LEU A 40 -0.09 -9.83 -0.17
CA LEU A 40 0.25 -9.52 -1.55
C LEU A 40 -0.19 -10.67 -2.45
N ALA A 41 -1.00 -10.38 -3.46
CA ALA A 41 -1.39 -11.37 -4.46
C ALA A 41 -0.20 -11.76 -5.35
N ALA A 42 -0.30 -12.89 -6.06
CA ALA A 42 0.85 -13.48 -6.73
C ALA A 42 1.36 -12.68 -7.94
N HIS A 43 0.46 -11.98 -8.64
CA HIS A 43 0.74 -11.33 -9.93
C HIS A 43 0.90 -9.80 -9.81
N VAL A 44 1.08 -9.30 -8.58
CA VAL A 44 1.31 -7.87 -8.33
C VAL A 44 2.62 -7.37 -8.94
N HIS A 45 2.61 -6.10 -9.34
CA HIS A 45 3.78 -5.38 -9.84
C HIS A 45 4.02 -4.10 -9.04
N PRO A 46 5.23 -3.84 -8.51
CA PRO A 46 6.43 -4.70 -8.53
C PRO A 46 6.23 -6.09 -7.89
N PRO A 47 7.10 -7.08 -8.18
CA PRO A 47 6.95 -8.44 -7.66
C PRO A 47 6.88 -8.49 -6.13
N VAL A 48 6.23 -9.53 -5.61
CA VAL A 48 5.99 -9.75 -4.16
C VAL A 48 7.23 -9.54 -3.30
N GLY A 49 8.41 -10.00 -3.74
CA GLY A 49 9.66 -9.82 -2.99
C GLY A 49 10.02 -8.34 -2.78
N THR A 50 9.85 -7.51 -3.80
CA THR A 50 10.10 -6.06 -3.75
C THR A 50 9.06 -5.37 -2.86
N LEU A 51 7.78 -5.64 -3.08
CA LEU A 51 6.71 -5.06 -2.26
C LEU A 51 6.83 -5.49 -0.79
N SER A 52 7.24 -6.74 -0.52
CA SER A 52 7.48 -7.22 0.83
C SER A 52 8.57 -6.43 1.56
N ALA A 53 9.66 -6.09 0.87
CA ALA A 53 10.72 -5.27 1.45
C ALA A 53 10.23 -3.84 1.76
N ILE A 54 9.38 -3.28 0.89
CA ILE A 54 8.76 -1.96 1.09
C ILE A 54 7.81 -2.00 2.28
N VAL A 55 6.90 -2.97 2.38
CA VAL A 55 5.97 -3.14 3.50
C VAL A 55 6.71 -3.18 4.83
N LYS A 56 7.74 -4.03 4.93
CA LYS A 56 8.56 -4.16 6.14
C LYS A 56 9.27 -2.86 6.50
N SER A 57 9.81 -2.15 5.50
CA SER A 57 10.47 -0.86 5.70
C SER A 57 9.50 0.25 6.15
N ALA A 58 8.22 0.14 5.77
CA ALA A 58 7.15 1.04 6.19
C ALA A 58 6.50 0.65 7.53
N GLY A 59 6.98 -0.42 8.18
CA GLY A 59 6.52 -0.89 9.49
C GLY A 59 5.35 -1.86 9.49
N GLY A 60 4.93 -2.33 8.31
CA GLY A 60 3.90 -3.34 8.18
C GLY A 60 4.45 -4.77 8.26
N ASN A 61 3.56 -5.72 8.48
CA ASN A 61 3.88 -7.14 8.39
C ASN A 61 3.40 -7.71 7.05
N VAL A 62 4.09 -8.71 6.51
CA VAL A 62 3.68 -9.36 5.25
C VAL A 62 3.13 -10.74 5.59
N ILE A 63 1.94 -11.05 5.08
CA ILE A 63 1.34 -12.38 5.18
C ILE A 63 1.14 -12.99 3.80
N CYS A 64 1.21 -14.33 3.72
CA CYS A 64 1.09 -15.04 2.46
C CYS A 64 -0.30 -15.68 2.33
N GLY A 65 -1.16 -15.07 1.52
CA GLY A 65 -2.49 -15.59 1.20
C GLY A 65 -3.56 -15.30 2.24
N LEU A 66 -4.81 -15.30 1.78
CA LEU A 66 -5.98 -14.96 2.58
C LEU A 66 -6.32 -15.94 3.71
N ASN A 67 -5.65 -17.09 3.79
CA ASN A 67 -5.82 -18.08 4.84
C ASN A 67 -5.02 -17.76 6.12
N GLN A 68 -4.04 -16.86 6.05
CA GLN A 68 -3.22 -16.46 7.20
C GLN A 68 -3.74 -15.19 7.90
N VAL A 69 -4.85 -14.63 7.41
CA VAL A 69 -5.50 -13.44 7.96
C VAL A 69 -6.04 -13.74 9.35
N LYS A 70 -5.66 -12.94 10.34
CA LYS A 70 -6.11 -13.06 11.74
C LYS A 70 -7.14 -12.01 12.14
N ASP A 71 -7.04 -10.82 11.56
CA ASP A 71 -7.90 -9.66 11.82
C ASP A 71 -8.15 -8.95 10.50
N GLU A 72 -9.36 -9.11 9.95
CA GLU A 72 -9.73 -8.54 8.65
C GLU A 72 -9.66 -7.01 8.67
N SER A 73 -9.97 -6.37 9.82
CA SER A 73 -9.99 -4.91 9.97
C SER A 73 -8.59 -4.27 9.95
N LYS A 74 -7.55 -5.07 10.20
CA LYS A 74 -6.14 -4.67 10.17
C LYS A 74 -5.37 -5.31 9.02
N THR A 75 -6.07 -5.90 8.07
CA THR A 75 -5.45 -6.52 6.90
C THR A 75 -5.71 -5.69 5.65
N ILE A 76 -4.66 -5.51 4.85
CA ILE A 76 -4.74 -4.91 3.52
C ILE A 76 -4.35 -5.99 2.50
N PHE A 77 -5.23 -6.28 1.55
CA PHE A 77 -4.95 -7.12 0.40
C PHE A 77 -4.57 -6.25 -0.80
N VAL A 78 -3.42 -6.52 -1.41
CA VAL A 78 -2.93 -5.82 -2.60
C VAL A 78 -2.97 -6.77 -3.78
N ALA A 79 -3.69 -6.38 -4.83
CA ALA A 79 -3.94 -7.21 -6.01
C ALA A 79 -3.68 -6.45 -7.33
N CYS A 80 -3.74 -7.19 -8.44
CA CYS A 80 -3.85 -6.64 -9.78
C CYS A 80 -5.01 -7.32 -10.53
N GLU A 81 -5.23 -6.95 -11.80
CA GLU A 81 -6.31 -7.49 -12.64
C GLU A 81 -6.27 -9.01 -12.81
N GLU A 82 -5.07 -9.60 -12.78
CA GLU A 82 -4.87 -11.06 -12.90
C GLU A 82 -5.30 -11.83 -11.64
N ASP A 83 -5.45 -11.14 -10.50
CA ASP A 83 -5.80 -11.72 -9.20
C ASP A 83 -7.27 -11.45 -8.80
N MET A 84 -8.15 -11.20 -9.78
CA MET A 84 -9.52 -10.74 -9.55
C MET A 84 -10.35 -11.66 -8.63
N ASP A 85 -10.26 -12.98 -8.81
CA ASP A 85 -11.01 -13.94 -8.00
C ASP A 85 -10.59 -13.93 -6.51
N GLU A 86 -9.28 -13.76 -6.25
CA GLU A 86 -8.76 -13.64 -4.89
C GLU A 86 -9.13 -12.28 -4.28
N ALA A 87 -9.04 -11.20 -5.07
CA ALA A 87 -9.45 -9.86 -4.65
C ALA A 87 -10.94 -9.80 -4.26
N LEU A 88 -11.83 -10.38 -5.07
CA LEU A 88 -13.25 -10.48 -4.74
C LEU A 88 -13.50 -11.33 -3.49
N SER A 89 -12.70 -12.37 -3.28
CA SER A 89 -12.75 -13.19 -2.07
C SER A 89 -12.31 -12.41 -0.83
N ALA A 90 -11.29 -11.55 -0.94
CA ALA A 90 -10.84 -10.66 0.12
C ALA A 90 -11.90 -9.62 0.49
N VAL A 91 -12.50 -8.97 -0.52
CA VAL A 91 -13.60 -7.99 -0.33
C VAL A 91 -14.79 -8.63 0.37
N LYS A 92 -15.20 -9.84 -0.03
CA LYS A 92 -16.30 -10.58 0.63
C LYS A 92 -16.03 -10.90 2.10
N LYS A 93 -14.76 -11.01 2.49
CA LYS A 93 -14.32 -11.19 3.88
C LYS A 93 -14.22 -9.86 4.66
N GLY A 94 -14.49 -8.73 4.02
CA GLY A 94 -14.36 -7.40 4.63
C GLY A 94 -12.92 -6.90 4.75
N ILE A 95 -11.98 -7.49 4.00
CA ILE A 95 -10.58 -7.08 3.98
C ILE A 95 -10.43 -5.91 3.01
N TRP A 96 -9.72 -4.87 3.45
CA TRP A 96 -9.37 -3.72 2.62
C TRP A 96 -8.59 -4.17 1.39
N THR A 97 -9.15 -4.00 0.20
CA THR A 97 -8.56 -4.55 -1.02
C THR A 97 -8.28 -3.47 -2.04
N PHE A 98 -7.01 -3.31 -2.41
CA PHE A 98 -6.53 -2.22 -3.26
C PHE A 98 -5.57 -2.70 -4.35
N SER A 99 -5.32 -1.84 -5.34
CA SER A 99 -4.36 -2.11 -6.40
C SER A 99 -2.91 -1.86 -5.97
N SER A 100 -1.96 -2.39 -6.74
CA SER A 100 -0.53 -2.08 -6.55
C SER A 100 -0.22 -0.58 -6.73
N ASP A 101 -0.96 0.11 -7.60
CA ASP A 101 -0.82 1.55 -7.81
C ASP A 101 -1.29 2.36 -6.60
N TRP A 102 -2.41 1.97 -5.97
CA TRP A 102 -2.84 2.56 -4.71
C TRP A 102 -1.77 2.39 -3.64
N PHE A 103 -1.21 1.19 -3.52
CA PHE A 103 -0.16 0.89 -2.55
C PHE A 103 1.06 1.79 -2.78
N MET A 104 1.55 1.86 -4.01
CA MET A 104 2.69 2.72 -4.35
C MET A 104 2.38 4.21 -4.14
N ASN A 105 1.17 4.67 -4.45
CA ASN A 105 0.75 6.04 -4.14
C ASN A 105 0.84 6.34 -2.63
N CYS A 106 0.36 5.43 -1.78
CA CYS A 106 0.45 5.59 -0.32
C CYS A 106 1.91 5.66 0.15
N ILE A 107 2.76 4.76 -0.35
CA ILE A 107 4.20 4.73 -0.02
C ILE A 107 4.89 6.04 -0.43
N MET A 108 4.66 6.50 -1.66
CA MET A 108 5.31 7.71 -2.17
C MET A 108 4.86 8.94 -1.37
N LYS A 109 3.55 9.06 -1.10
CA LYS A 109 3.02 10.19 -0.32
C LYS A 109 3.30 10.08 1.18
N GLN A 110 3.67 8.91 1.71
CA GLN A 110 3.75 8.66 3.16
C GLN A 110 2.43 8.95 3.87
N GLU A 111 1.31 8.57 3.24
CA GLU A 111 -0.05 8.76 3.73
C GLU A 111 -0.87 7.54 3.32
N LEU A 112 -1.66 6.98 4.25
CA LEU A 112 -2.50 5.80 3.99
C LEU A 112 -3.92 6.25 3.68
N ASP A 113 -4.40 5.98 2.47
CA ASP A 113 -5.73 6.40 2.01
C ASP A 113 -6.71 5.21 1.98
N LEU A 114 -7.19 4.80 3.16
CA LEU A 114 -8.17 3.72 3.29
C LEU A 114 -9.57 4.12 2.79
N GLY A 115 -9.81 5.40 2.47
CA GLY A 115 -11.05 5.90 1.90
C GLY A 115 -11.10 5.82 0.36
N ALA A 116 -10.00 5.40 -0.27
CA ALA A 116 -9.95 5.21 -1.71
C ALA A 116 -10.93 4.12 -2.18
N PRO A 117 -11.41 4.18 -3.43
CA PRO A 117 -12.21 3.11 -4.02
C PRO A 117 -11.49 1.77 -3.91
N GLN A 118 -12.20 0.76 -3.43
CA GLN A 118 -11.64 -0.60 -3.34
C GLN A 118 -11.67 -1.28 -4.71
N PHE A 119 -10.82 -2.28 -4.88
CA PHE A 119 -10.61 -2.98 -6.15
C PHE A 119 -11.91 -3.45 -6.83
N ALA A 120 -12.90 -3.90 -6.05
CA ALA A 120 -14.19 -4.39 -6.58
C ALA A 120 -15.19 -3.26 -6.95
N GLU A 121 -14.95 -2.02 -6.51
CA GLU A 121 -15.80 -0.86 -6.81
C GLU A 121 -15.37 -0.14 -8.10
N CYS A 122 -14.23 -0.53 -8.67
CA CYS A 122 -13.73 -0.05 -9.96
C CYS A 122 -14.18 -0.91 -11.16
N LEU A 123 -15.01 -1.94 -10.92
CA LEU A 123 -15.58 -2.84 -11.93
C LEU A 123 -16.93 -2.33 -12.47
#